data_AF-A0A7V4GBR4-F1
#
_entry.id   AF-A0A7V4GBR4-F1
#
_cell.length_a   1.000
_cell.length_b   1.000
_cell.length_c   1.000
_cell.angle_alpha   90.00
_cell.angle_beta   90.00
_cell.angle_gamma   90.00
#
_symmetry.space_group_name_H-M   'P 1'
#
loop_
_entity.id
_entity.type
_entity.pdbx_description
1 polymer ?
#
loop_
_entity_poly.entity_id
_entity_poly.type
_entity_poly.pdbx_seq_one_letter_code
_entity_poly.pdbx_strand_id
1 'polypeptide(L)'
;MADPERRRRRRETLAELAELRRAEEDAAARAAERARRAAEAARARAAQARRRLEELRRARVERRARRRRELARGCAGRAELADVEDRVARARVEAARTALREAEAAAGEAARAAAGAAEVLLRAVAARKAAEATVERAEAEETEQCESQAEGEREDAATARVPGPAPPSRSRS
;
A
#
# COMPACT_ATOMS: atom_id res chain seq x y z
N MET A 1 20.72 22.42 -31.80
CA MET A 1 19.28 22.27 -32.07
C MET A 1 18.92 20.79 -32.02
N ALA A 2 18.30 20.30 -30.94
CA ALA A 2 17.90 18.89 -30.85
C ALA A 2 16.72 18.63 -31.81
N ASP A 3 16.83 17.57 -32.62
CA ASP A 3 15.86 17.17 -33.64
C ASP A 3 14.41 17.08 -33.07
N PRO A 4 13.44 17.83 -33.64
CA PRO A 4 12.05 17.84 -33.17
C PRO A 4 11.39 16.45 -33.22
N GLU A 5 11.80 15.58 -34.14
CA GLU A 5 11.28 14.21 -34.21
C GLU A 5 11.76 13.37 -33.01
N ARG A 6 13.00 13.59 -32.58
CA ARG A 6 13.57 12.97 -31.38
C ARG A 6 12.90 13.47 -30.10
N ARG A 7 12.51 14.76 -30.03
CA ARG A 7 11.72 15.32 -28.93
C ARG A 7 10.33 14.70 -28.87
N ARG A 8 9.67 14.53 -30.01
CA ARG A 8 8.34 13.91 -30.11
C ARG A 8 8.36 12.45 -29.65
N ARG A 9 9.28 11.62 -30.17
CA ARG A 9 9.42 10.22 -29.75
C ARG A 9 9.70 10.09 -28.25
N ARG A 10 10.54 10.97 -27.70
CA ARG A 10 10.80 11.02 -26.25
C ARG A 10 9.53 11.32 -25.44
N ARG A 11 8.68 12.25 -25.89
CA ARG A 11 7.40 12.54 -25.23
C ARG A 11 6.43 11.36 -25.29
N GLU A 12 6.36 10.68 -26.43
CA GLU A 12 5.53 9.47 -26.60
C GLU A 12 5.99 8.35 -25.67
N THR A 13 7.30 8.06 -25.60
CA THR A 13 7.85 7.06 -24.66
C THR A 13 7.61 7.42 -23.19
N LEU A 14 7.72 8.70 -22.83
CA LEU A 14 7.42 9.15 -21.47
C LEU A 14 5.93 9.00 -21.13
N ALA A 15 5.03 9.24 -22.08
CA ALA A 15 3.61 9.03 -21.91
C ALA A 15 3.28 7.53 -21.71
N GLU A 16 3.85 6.65 -22.54
CA GLU A 16 3.69 5.19 -22.40
C GLU A 16 4.20 4.69 -21.04
N LEU A 17 5.36 5.17 -20.59
CA LEU A 17 5.90 4.84 -19.26
C LEU A 17 5.01 5.34 -18.13
N ALA A 18 4.39 6.52 -18.28
CA ALA A 18 3.45 7.05 -17.30
C ALA A 18 2.17 6.21 -17.22
N GLU A 19 1.64 5.74 -18.36
CA GLU A 19 0.48 4.85 -18.40
C GLU A 19 0.77 3.48 -17.76
N LEU A 20 1.91 2.87 -18.09
CA LEU A 20 2.34 1.61 -17.48
C LEU A 20 2.45 1.73 -15.95
N ARG A 21 3.05 2.83 -15.46
CA ARG A 21 3.15 3.08 -14.01
C ARG A 21 1.80 3.31 -13.35
N ARG A 22 0.85 4.00 -13.99
CA ARG A 22 -0.53 4.13 -13.47
C ARG A 22 -1.21 2.77 -13.37
N ALA A 23 -1.03 1.91 -14.37
CA ALA A 23 -1.57 0.55 -14.35
C ALA A 23 -0.97 -0.29 -13.20
N GLU A 24 0.33 -0.14 -12.93
CA GLU A 24 1.02 -0.75 -11.79
C GLU A 24 0.48 -0.23 -10.44
N GLU A 25 0.26 1.08 -10.30
CA GLU A 25 -0.33 1.69 -9.11
C GLU A 25 -1.74 1.15 -8.85
N ASP A 26 -2.58 1.09 -9.88
CA ASP A 26 -3.93 0.55 -9.78
C ASP A 26 -3.93 -0.94 -9.43
N ALA A 27 -3.00 -1.71 -9.99
CA ALA A 27 -2.82 -3.13 -9.66
C ALA A 27 -2.40 -3.30 -8.20
N ALA A 28 -1.46 -2.47 -7.72
CA ALA A 28 -1.01 -2.48 -6.34
C ALA A 28 -2.13 -2.03 -5.38
N ALA A 29 -2.94 -1.02 -5.74
CA ALA A 29 -4.08 -0.57 -4.94
C ALA A 29 -5.14 -1.67 -4.80
N ARG A 30 -5.46 -2.36 -5.91
CA ARG A 30 -6.35 -3.53 -5.90
C ARG A 30 -5.79 -4.68 -5.06
N ALA A 31 -4.48 -4.92 -5.11
CA ALA A 31 -3.83 -5.94 -4.29
C ALA A 31 -3.88 -5.61 -2.79
N ALA A 32 -3.61 -4.35 -2.42
CA ALA A 32 -3.70 -3.87 -1.04
C ALA A 32 -5.12 -3.98 -0.48
N GLU A 33 -6.14 -3.62 -1.27
CA GLU A 33 -7.55 -3.76 -0.88
C GLU A 33 -7.94 -5.23 -0.68
N ARG A 34 -7.50 -6.14 -1.56
CA ARG A 34 -7.70 -7.59 -1.37
C ARG A 34 -7.03 -8.10 -0.10
N ALA A 35 -5.80 -7.68 0.16
CA ALA A 35 -5.06 -8.07 1.36
C ALA A 35 -5.74 -7.56 2.63
N ARG A 36 -6.23 -6.32 2.62
CA ARG A 36 -7.01 -5.75 3.72
C ARG A 36 -8.28 -6.56 4.01
N ARG A 37 -9.08 -6.87 2.97
CA ARG A 37 -10.31 -7.68 3.12
C ARG A 37 -10.00 -9.07 3.65
N ALA A 38 -8.91 -9.70 3.18
CA ALA A 38 -8.46 -10.99 3.69
C ALA A 38 -8.08 -10.92 5.17
N ALA A 39 -7.37 -9.86 5.60
CA ALA A 39 -7.02 -9.64 7.00
C ALA A 39 -8.25 -9.40 7.88
N GLU A 40 -9.23 -8.63 7.40
CA GLU A 40 -10.51 -8.41 8.11
C GLU A 40 -11.30 -9.72 8.25
N ALA A 41 -11.41 -10.51 7.19
CA ALA A 41 -12.08 -11.82 7.22
C ALA A 41 -11.37 -12.80 8.18
N ALA A 42 -10.04 -12.83 8.18
CA ALA A 42 -9.27 -13.66 9.11
C ALA A 42 -9.47 -13.24 10.57
N ARG A 43 -9.49 -11.94 10.86
CA ARG A 43 -9.80 -11.41 12.20
C ARG A 43 -11.21 -11.79 12.66
N ALA A 44 -12.20 -11.71 11.77
CA ALA A 44 -13.58 -12.12 12.08
C ALA A 44 -13.66 -13.61 12.45
N ARG A 45 -12.98 -14.48 11.69
CA ARG A 45 -12.87 -15.92 11.97
C ARG A 45 -12.20 -16.19 13.32
N ALA A 46 -11.10 -15.50 13.61
CA ALA A 46 -10.42 -15.61 14.91
C ALA A 46 -11.35 -15.18 16.07
N ALA A 47 -12.08 -14.07 15.91
CA ALA A 47 -13.06 -13.62 16.90
C ALA A 47 -14.18 -14.65 17.14
N GLN A 48 -14.70 -15.26 16.07
CA GLN A 48 -15.69 -16.34 16.17
C GLN A 48 -15.13 -17.57 16.89
N ALA A 49 -13.89 -17.97 16.58
CA ALA A 49 -13.21 -19.07 17.24
C ALA A 49 -13.01 -18.81 18.75
N ARG A 50 -12.66 -17.57 19.15
CA ARG A 50 -12.57 -17.16 20.56
C ARG A 50 -13.91 -17.32 21.27
N ARG A 51 -15.00 -16.80 20.70
CA ARG A 51 -16.35 -16.95 21.26
C ARG A 51 -16.73 -18.42 21.41
N ARG A 52 -16.46 -19.23 20.40
CA ARG A 52 -16.77 -20.65 20.43
C ARG A 52 -15.98 -21.41 21.51
N LEU A 53 -14.71 -21.05 21.68
CA LEU A 53 -13.87 -21.60 22.75
C LEU A 53 -14.41 -21.24 24.14
N GLU A 54 -14.86 -19.99 24.33
CA GLU A 54 -15.48 -19.56 25.59
C GLU A 54 -16.79 -20.30 25.88
N GLU A 55 -17.67 -20.46 24.89
CA GLU A 55 -18.90 -21.24 25.01
C GLU A 55 -18.61 -22.69 25.44
N LEU A 56 -17.65 -23.35 24.77
CA LEU A 56 -17.26 -24.72 25.10
C LEU A 56 -16.70 -24.83 26.53
N ARG A 57 -15.92 -23.83 26.98
CA ARG A 57 -15.40 -23.77 28.35
C ARG A 57 -16.53 -23.62 29.36
N ARG A 58 -17.52 -22.75 29.11
CA ARG A 58 -18.69 -22.56 29.98
C ARG A 58 -19.54 -23.85 30.05
N ALA A 59 -19.87 -24.44 28.92
CA ALA A 59 -20.62 -25.69 28.84
C ALA A 59 -19.92 -26.84 29.60
N ARG A 60 -18.57 -26.89 29.58
CA ARG A 60 -17.82 -27.89 30.34
C ARG A 60 -17.93 -27.68 31.86
N VAL A 61 -17.93 -26.43 32.33
CA VAL A 61 -18.11 -26.11 33.76
C VAL A 61 -19.50 -26.57 34.23
N GLU A 62 -20.54 -26.29 33.45
CA GLU A 62 -21.92 -26.72 33.74
C GLU A 62 -22.04 -28.25 33.79
N ARG A 63 -21.44 -28.96 32.82
CA ARG A 63 -21.41 -30.44 32.81
C ARG A 63 -20.72 -31.00 34.06
N ARG A 64 -19.60 -30.41 34.48
CA ARG A 64 -18.91 -30.81 35.71
C ARG A 64 -19.76 -30.59 36.96
N ALA A 65 -20.47 -29.46 37.02
CA ALA A 65 -21.40 -29.19 38.12
C ALA A 65 -22.54 -30.23 38.14
N ARG A 66 -23.10 -30.58 36.97
CA ARG A 66 -24.11 -31.64 36.85
C ARG A 66 -23.58 -32.99 37.32
N ARG A 67 -22.37 -33.38 36.90
CA ARG A 67 -21.72 -34.63 37.35
C ARG A 67 -21.60 -34.71 38.87
N ARG A 68 -21.17 -33.61 39.52
CA ARG A 68 -21.06 -33.56 40.98
C ARG A 68 -22.41 -33.78 41.67
N ARG A 69 -23.50 -33.24 41.09
CA ARG A 69 -24.86 -33.45 41.59
C ARG A 69 -25.32 -34.91 41.42
N GLU A 70 -25.02 -35.55 40.29
CA GLU A 70 -25.37 -36.96 40.06
C GLU A 70 -24.62 -37.90 41.00
N LEU A 71 -23.33 -37.64 41.24
CA LEU A 71 -22.54 -38.37 42.24
C LEU A 71 -23.10 -38.22 43.66
N ALA A 72 -23.47 -37.00 44.06
CA ALA A 72 -24.08 -36.75 45.36
C ALA A 72 -25.43 -37.46 45.54
N ARG A 73 -26.13 -37.76 44.44
CA ARG A 73 -27.40 -38.53 44.42
C ARG A 73 -27.19 -40.05 44.37
N GLY A 74 -25.96 -40.55 44.43
CA GLY A 74 -25.66 -41.99 44.34
C GLY A 74 -25.89 -42.59 42.95
N CYS A 75 -26.04 -41.78 41.91
CA CYS A 75 -26.33 -42.25 40.55
C CYS A 75 -25.05 -42.61 39.80
N ALA A 76 -24.39 -43.70 40.19
CA ALA A 76 -23.08 -44.13 39.66
C ALA A 76 -23.03 -44.21 38.12
N GLY A 77 -24.01 -44.86 37.49
CA GLY A 77 -24.07 -44.96 36.01
C GLY A 77 -24.21 -43.61 35.30
N ARG A 78 -24.88 -42.62 35.92
CA ARG A 78 -24.96 -41.25 35.38
C ARG A 78 -23.63 -40.50 35.55
N ALA A 79 -22.85 -40.82 36.58
CA ALA A 79 -21.55 -40.22 36.81
C ALA A 79 -20.49 -40.72 35.82
N GLU A 80 -20.52 -42.01 35.47
CA GLU A 80 -19.64 -42.61 34.46
C GLU A 80 -19.90 -42.03 33.06
N LEU A 81 -21.17 -41.91 32.67
CA LEU A 81 -21.54 -41.22 31.42
C LEU A 81 -21.01 -39.77 31.41
N ALA A 82 -21.14 -39.06 32.53
CA ALA A 82 -20.64 -37.71 32.65
C ALA A 82 -19.10 -37.60 32.61
N ASP A 83 -18.36 -38.66 32.97
CA ASP A 83 -16.90 -38.72 32.78
C ASP A 83 -16.52 -38.83 31.30
N VAL A 84 -17.23 -39.68 30.56
CA VAL A 84 -17.07 -39.79 29.10
C VAL A 84 -17.38 -38.44 28.44
N GLU A 85 -18.46 -37.78 28.86
CA GLU A 85 -18.82 -36.44 28.39
C GLU A 85 -17.76 -35.37 28.73
N ASP A 86 -17.12 -35.38 29.91
CA ASP A 86 -16.02 -34.44 30.24
C ASP A 86 -14.77 -34.71 29.38
N ARG A 87 -14.46 -35.97 29.06
CA ARG A 87 -13.35 -36.31 28.15
C ARG A 87 -13.60 -35.79 26.74
N VAL A 88 -14.80 -36.01 26.20
CA VAL A 88 -15.19 -35.47 24.88
C VAL A 88 -15.18 -33.94 24.90
N ALA A 89 -15.70 -33.32 25.96
CA ALA A 89 -15.68 -31.86 26.10
C ALA A 89 -14.25 -31.30 26.18
N ARG A 90 -13.34 -31.97 26.88
CA ARG A 90 -11.91 -31.63 26.89
C ARG A 90 -11.31 -31.66 25.50
N ALA A 91 -11.51 -32.77 24.76
CA ALA A 91 -10.99 -32.91 23.41
C ALA A 91 -11.52 -31.80 22.48
N ARG A 92 -12.81 -31.46 22.58
CA ARG A 92 -13.41 -30.34 21.82
C ARG A 92 -12.82 -28.98 22.18
N VAL A 93 -12.54 -28.74 23.47
CA VAL A 93 -11.88 -27.49 23.91
C VAL A 93 -10.45 -27.40 23.37
N GLU A 94 -9.69 -28.48 23.40
CA GLU A 94 -8.33 -28.48 22.83
C GLU A 94 -8.35 -28.32 21.31
N ALA A 95 -9.23 -29.01 20.59
CA ALA A 95 -9.40 -28.81 19.15
C ALA A 95 -9.78 -27.35 18.82
N ALA A 96 -10.69 -26.74 19.59
CA ALA A 96 -11.06 -25.34 19.42
C ALA A 96 -9.92 -24.36 19.76
N ARG A 97 -9.02 -24.70 20.70
CA ARG A 97 -7.81 -23.92 20.98
C ARG A 97 -6.83 -23.98 19.81
N THR A 98 -6.62 -25.16 19.24
CA THR A 98 -5.75 -25.32 18.06
C THR A 98 -6.30 -24.52 16.89
N ALA A 99 -7.59 -24.66 16.57
CA ALA A 99 -8.24 -23.89 15.51
C ALA A 99 -8.17 -22.37 15.74
N LEU A 100 -8.27 -21.93 17.00
CA LEU A 100 -8.08 -20.51 17.33
C LEU A 100 -6.65 -20.04 17.03
N ARG A 101 -5.63 -20.80 17.43
CA ARG A 101 -4.22 -20.45 17.16
C ARG A 101 -3.94 -20.36 15.67
N GLU A 102 -4.45 -21.31 14.88
CA GLU A 102 -4.34 -21.31 13.42
C GLU A 102 -5.03 -20.08 12.81
N ALA A 103 -6.23 -19.74 13.28
CA ALA A 103 -6.94 -18.55 12.82
C ALA A 103 -6.21 -17.24 13.18
N GLU A 104 -5.61 -17.16 14.37
CA GLU A 104 -4.81 -16.01 14.81
C GLU A 104 -3.51 -15.88 14.01
N ALA A 105 -2.84 -16.99 13.73
CA ALA A 105 -1.65 -17.02 12.89
C ALA A 105 -1.97 -16.53 11.46
N ALA A 106 -3.01 -17.07 10.85
CA ALA A 106 -3.48 -16.65 9.53
C ALA A 106 -3.88 -15.16 9.49
N ALA A 107 -4.52 -14.66 10.56
CA ALA A 107 -4.84 -13.24 10.68
C ALA A 107 -3.59 -12.35 10.80
N GLY A 108 -2.56 -12.84 11.51
CA GLY A 108 -1.26 -12.18 11.61
C GLY A 108 -0.53 -12.11 10.27
N GLU A 109 -0.47 -13.21 9.52
CA GLU A 109 0.13 -13.26 8.19
C GLU A 109 -0.59 -12.32 7.21
N ALA A 110 -1.92 -12.38 7.17
CA ALA A 110 -2.72 -11.51 6.32
C ALA A 110 -2.51 -10.02 6.66
N ALA A 111 -2.39 -9.69 7.95
CA ALA A 111 -2.10 -8.32 8.39
C ALA A 111 -0.70 -7.85 7.94
N ARG A 112 0.32 -8.71 8.02
CA ARG A 112 1.68 -8.39 7.54
C ARG A 112 1.71 -8.21 6.02
N ALA A 113 1.02 -9.08 5.28
CA ALA A 113 0.91 -8.94 3.83
C ALA A 113 0.23 -7.62 3.43
N ALA A 114 -0.86 -7.25 4.13
CA ALA A 114 -1.53 -5.97 3.91
C ALA A 114 -0.63 -4.76 4.24
N ALA A 115 0.14 -4.82 5.34
CA ALA A 115 1.09 -3.77 5.70
C ALA A 115 2.21 -3.62 4.65
N GLY A 116 2.77 -4.74 4.19
CA GLY A 116 3.79 -4.72 3.13
C GLY A 116 3.26 -4.15 1.81
N ALA A 117 2.03 -4.50 1.42
CA ALA A 117 1.39 -3.93 0.24
C ALA A 117 1.16 -2.41 0.37
N ALA A 118 0.74 -1.94 1.55
CA ALA A 118 0.58 -0.52 1.84
C ALA A 118 1.92 0.23 1.77
N GLU A 119 3.00 -0.36 2.27
CA GLU A 119 4.34 0.23 2.19
C GLU A 119 4.82 0.38 0.75
N VAL A 120 4.62 -0.63 -0.09
CA VAL A 120 4.97 -0.57 -1.53
C VAL A 120 4.21 0.56 -2.21
N LEU A 121 2.91 0.71 -1.93
CA LEU A 121 2.10 1.81 -2.47
C LEU A 121 2.60 3.17 -2.02
N LEU A 122 2.94 3.34 -0.73
CA LEU A 122 3.48 4.61 -0.23
C LEU A 122 4.80 4.97 -0.89
N ARG A 123 5.69 3.99 -1.11
CA ARG A 123 6.96 4.18 -1.82
C ARG A 123 6.71 4.56 -3.29
N ALA A 124 5.76 3.92 -3.96
CA ALA A 124 5.40 4.26 -5.34
C ALA A 124 4.87 5.69 -5.45
N VAL A 125 3.94 6.09 -4.57
CA VAL A 125 3.41 7.47 -4.54
C VAL A 125 4.50 8.50 -4.23
N ALA A 126 5.42 8.20 -3.32
CA ALA A 126 6.54 9.09 -3.01
C ALA A 126 7.49 9.23 -4.21
N ALA A 127 7.82 8.13 -4.90
CA ALA A 127 8.62 8.16 -6.12
C ALA A 127 7.93 8.96 -7.23
N ARG A 128 6.60 8.89 -7.34
CA ARG A 128 5.82 9.68 -8.29
C ARG A 128 5.92 11.17 -8.00
N LYS A 129 5.69 11.58 -6.75
CA LYS A 129 5.82 12.99 -6.34
C LYS A 129 7.24 13.53 -6.58
N ALA A 130 8.26 12.71 -6.36
CA ALA A 130 9.64 13.09 -6.66
C ALA A 130 9.86 13.27 -8.17
N ALA A 131 9.32 12.37 -8.99
CA ALA A 131 9.39 12.47 -10.45
C ALA A 131 8.64 13.70 -10.97
N GLU A 132 7.42 13.95 -10.49
CA GLU A 132 6.63 15.15 -10.80
C GLU A 132 7.42 16.42 -10.48
N ALA A 133 8.01 16.52 -9.28
CA ALA A 133 8.84 17.67 -8.90
C ALA A 133 10.10 17.83 -9.77
N THR A 134 10.72 16.74 -10.22
CA THR A 134 11.87 16.82 -11.14
C THR A 134 11.47 17.31 -12.53
N VAL A 135 10.28 16.95 -13.00
CA VAL A 135 9.74 17.42 -14.28
C VAL A 135 9.41 18.91 -14.18
N GLU A 136 8.68 19.32 -13.13
CA GLU A 136 8.36 20.74 -12.88
C GLU A 136 9.62 21.61 -12.81
N ARG A 137 10.67 21.12 -12.14
CA ARG A 137 11.95 21.83 -12.06
C ARG A 137 12.65 21.92 -13.42
N ALA A 138 12.66 20.84 -14.20
CA ALA A 138 13.27 20.85 -15.52
C ALA A 138 12.51 21.79 -16.49
N GLU A 139 11.18 21.85 -16.39
CA GLU A 139 10.36 22.77 -17.16
C GLU A 139 10.64 24.24 -16.76
N ALA A 140 10.77 24.52 -15.46
CA ALA A 140 11.15 25.85 -14.97
C ALA A 140 12.56 26.28 -15.47
N GLU A 141 13.55 25.39 -15.39
CA GLU A 141 14.91 25.65 -15.87
C GLU A 141 14.95 25.85 -17.41
N GLU A 142 14.15 25.14 -18.20
CA GLU A 142 14.03 25.35 -19.65
C GLU A 142 13.38 26.72 -19.95
N THR A 143 12.36 27.13 -19.19
CA THR A 143 11.75 28.46 -19.34
C THR A 143 12.72 29.60 -19.04
N GLU A 144 13.48 29.52 -17.94
CA GLU A 144 14.50 30.53 -17.58
C GLU A 144 15.61 30.63 -18.65
N GLN A 145 16.03 29.50 -19.22
CA GLN A 145 17.02 29.47 -20.31
C GLN A 145 16.48 30.11 -21.59
N CYS A 146 15.22 29.88 -21.93
CA CYS A 146 14.59 30.52 -23.09
C CYS A 146 14.42 32.03 -22.90
N GLU A 147 14.04 32.48 -21.70
CA GLU A 147 13.89 33.91 -21.40
C GLU A 147 15.23 34.65 -21.46
N SER A 148 16.28 34.10 -20.83
CA SER A 148 17.63 34.67 -20.89
C SER A 148 18.24 34.69 -22.30
N GLN A 149 17.98 33.67 -23.12
CA GLN A 149 18.37 33.68 -24.54
C GLN A 149 17.64 34.77 -25.33
N ALA A 150 16.32 34.91 -25.13
CA ALA A 150 15.53 35.93 -25.80
C ALA A 150 15.93 37.36 -25.39
N GLU A 151 16.36 37.57 -24.14
CA GLU A 151 16.90 38.85 -23.68
C GLU A 151 18.25 39.16 -24.31
N GLY A 152 19.19 38.19 -24.33
CA GLY A 152 20.48 38.37 -25.00
C GLY A 152 20.33 38.68 -26.50
N GLU A 153 19.43 37.99 -27.20
CA GLU A 153 19.14 38.27 -28.61
C GLU A 153 18.55 39.68 -28.83
N ARG A 154 17.77 40.20 -27.88
CA ARG A 154 17.23 41.58 -27.94
C ARG A 154 18.32 42.62 -27.71
N GLU A 155 19.23 42.38 -26.76
CA GLU A 155 20.37 43.27 -26.47
C GLU A 155 21.36 43.32 -27.64
N ASP A 156 21.65 42.17 -28.25
CA ASP A 156 22.49 42.06 -29.45
C ASP A 156 21.85 42.78 -30.65
N ALA A 157 20.53 42.63 -30.84
CA ALA A 157 19.81 43.34 -31.89
C ALA A 157 19.73 44.86 -31.65
N ALA A 158 19.69 45.29 -30.39
CA ALA A 158 19.69 46.71 -30.02
C ALA A 158 21.06 47.36 -30.24
N THR A 159 22.15 46.67 -29.90
CA THR A 159 23.53 47.14 -30.14
C THR A 159 23.90 47.14 -31.62
N ALA A 160 23.43 46.17 -32.41
CA ALA A 160 23.60 46.15 -33.86
C ALA A 160 22.88 47.30 -34.61
N ARG A 161 21.87 47.93 -33.98
CA ARG A 161 21.13 49.07 -34.55
C ARG A 161 21.71 50.45 -34.24
N VAL A 162 22.79 50.54 -33.46
CA VAL A 162 23.46 51.83 -33.21
C VAL A 162 24.33 52.18 -34.43
N PRO A 163 24.00 53.23 -35.21
CA PRO A 163 24.81 53.60 -36.36
C PRO A 163 26.16 54.12 -35.89
N GLY A 164 27.24 53.49 -36.38
CA GLY A 164 28.62 53.90 -36.07
C GLY A 164 28.89 55.36 -36.48
N PRO A 165 29.81 56.07 -35.79
CA PRO A 165 30.10 57.47 -36.07
C PRO A 165 30.54 57.65 -37.53
N ALA A 166 29.96 58.64 -38.21
CA ALA A 166 30.22 58.93 -39.62
C ALA A 166 31.73 59.16 -39.86
N PRO A 167 32.31 58.60 -40.93
CA PRO A 167 33.74 58.72 -41.18
C PRO A 167 34.12 60.17 -41.51
N PRO A 168 35.30 60.64 -41.07
CA PRO A 168 35.74 62.00 -41.31
C PRO A 168 35.96 62.25 -42.81
N SER A 169 35.31 63.29 -43.32
CA SER A 169 35.48 63.78 -44.68
C SER A 169 36.93 64.23 -44.91
N ARG A 170 37.65 63.55 -45.80
CA ARG A 170 38.96 63.99 -46.28
C ARG A 170 38.77 65.17 -47.22
N SER A 171 39.08 66.37 -46.76
CA SER A 171 39.37 67.52 -47.61
C SER A 171 40.70 67.29 -48.34
N ARG A 172 40.66 67.31 -49.68
CA ARG A 172 41.86 67.36 -50.52
C ARG A 172 42.35 68.81 -50.61
N SER A 173 43.64 69.00 -50.46
CA SER A 173 44.40 70.18 -50.90
C SER A 173 45.59 69.68 -51.69
#